data_AF-A0A3N0A0M9-F1
#
_entry.id   AF-A0A3N0A0M9-F1
#
_cell.length_a   1.000
_cell.length_b   1.000
_cell.length_c   1.000
_cell.angle_alpha   90.00
_cell.angle_beta   90.00
_cell.angle_gamma   90.00
#
_symmetry.space_group_name_H-M   'P 1'
#
loop_
_entity.id
_entity.type
_entity.pdbx_description
1 polymer ?
#
loop_
_entity_poly.entity_id
_entity_poly.type
_entity_poly.pdbx_seq_one_letter_code
_entity_poly.pdbx_strand_id
1 'polypeptide(L)'
;MFDLCVDLIVDRIPPNIHDVLNIAPVDEVLLEPVFTRDEYVKIEEFGIEILSKPDLLLATKLVSLPGRNAEHKKCKDMADIYAVLRYSGTRLDDPRSGALRVVPREIIRNLESIITDADYVAAAIDADAAEMRNVITAIMQK
;
A
#
# COMPACT_ATOMS: atom_id res chain seq x y z
N MET A 1 -18.71 -17.71 4.54
CA MET A 1 -17.90 -17.91 3.33
C MET A 1 -17.85 -16.56 2.63
N PHE A 2 -16.67 -16.03 2.36
CA PHE A 2 -16.50 -14.78 1.64
C PHE A 2 -15.72 -15.07 0.35
N ASP A 3 -16.05 -14.36 -0.72
CA ASP A 3 -15.33 -14.49 -1.99
C ASP A 3 -13.98 -13.79 -1.88
N LEU A 4 -12.89 -14.53 -2.06
CA LEU A 4 -11.54 -13.97 -2.13
C LEU A 4 -11.26 -13.59 -3.59
N CYS A 5 -11.34 -12.30 -3.89
CA CYS A 5 -10.89 -11.77 -5.17
C CYS A 5 -9.38 -11.55 -5.12
N VAL A 6 -8.62 -12.26 -5.95
CA VAL A 6 -7.16 -12.12 -6.08
C VAL A 6 -6.84 -11.40 -7.38
N ASP A 7 -6.23 -10.23 -7.27
CA ASP A 7 -5.67 -9.51 -8.43
C ASP A 7 -4.25 -10.02 -8.71
N LEU A 8 -3.97 -10.37 -9.97
CA LEU A 8 -2.62 -10.73 -10.41
C LEU A 8 -1.87 -9.45 -10.78
N ILE A 9 -0.84 -9.15 -10.00
CA ILE A 9 0.05 -7.99 -10.18
C ILE A 9 1.43 -8.51 -10.54
N VAL A 10 2.07 -7.88 -11.52
CA VAL A 10 3.42 -8.22 -11.98
C VAL A 10 4.35 -7.02 -11.81
N ASP A 11 5.62 -7.26 -11.53
CA ASP A 11 6.66 -6.24 -11.58
C ASP A 11 6.96 -5.81 -13.02
N ARG A 12 6.84 -6.74 -13.96
CA ARG A 12 6.96 -6.52 -15.40
C ARG A 12 5.99 -7.38 -16.19
N ILE A 13 5.21 -6.77 -17.07
CA ILE A 13 4.28 -7.50 -17.96
C ILE A 13 5.09 -8.36 -18.95
N PRO A 14 4.99 -9.70 -18.89
CA PRO A 14 5.61 -10.57 -19.89
C PRO A 14 4.95 -10.35 -21.25
N PRO A 15 5.71 -10.29 -22.35
CA PRO A 15 5.18 -9.92 -23.66
C PRO A 15 4.10 -10.88 -24.20
N ASN A 16 4.05 -12.12 -23.70
CA ASN A 16 3.12 -13.17 -24.12
C ASN A 16 2.07 -13.54 -23.06
N ILE A 17 1.92 -12.78 -21.96
CA ILE A 17 1.01 -13.13 -20.86
C ILE A 17 -0.45 -13.22 -21.33
N HIS A 18 -0.85 -12.35 -22.26
CA HIS A 18 -2.19 -12.36 -22.83
C HIS A 18 -2.45 -13.64 -23.64
N ASP A 19 -1.47 -14.10 -24.41
CA ASP A 19 -1.61 -15.31 -25.24
C ASP A 19 -1.65 -16.60 -24.40
N VAL A 20 -1.00 -16.60 -23.24
CA VAL A 20 -0.87 -17.79 -22.36
C VAL A 20 -2.03 -17.88 -21.36
N LEU A 21 -2.38 -16.76 -20.72
CA LEU A 21 -3.30 -16.72 -19.58
C LEU A 21 -4.59 -15.94 -19.88
N ASN A 22 -4.68 -15.26 -21.02
CA ASN A 22 -5.81 -14.40 -21.40
C ASN A 22 -6.19 -13.38 -20.30
N ILE A 23 -5.16 -12.87 -19.61
CA ILE A 23 -5.27 -11.81 -18.60
C ILE A 23 -4.45 -10.59 -19.02
N ALA A 24 -4.86 -9.42 -18.56
CA ALA A 24 -4.08 -8.18 -18.63
C ALA A 24 -3.64 -7.82 -17.21
N PRO A 25 -2.45 -8.28 -16.76
CA PRO A 25 -1.99 -8.01 -15.40
C PRO A 25 -1.65 -6.52 -15.25
N VAL A 26 -1.85 -5.99 -14.05
CA VAL A 26 -1.44 -4.63 -13.71
C VAL A 26 0.04 -4.65 -13.36
N ASP A 27 0.80 -3.68 -13.88
CA ASP A 27 2.18 -3.47 -13.48
C ASP A 27 2.26 -2.62 -12.21
N GLU A 28 3.01 -3.10 -11.22
CA GLU A 28 3.37 -2.33 -10.04
C GLU A 28 4.88 -2.29 -9.94
N VAL A 29 5.48 -1.30 -10.60
CA VAL A 29 6.94 -1.13 -10.69
C VAL A 29 7.57 -1.01 -9.30
N LEU A 30 6.83 -0.52 -8.31
CA LEU A 30 7.30 -0.44 -6.93
C LEU A 30 7.52 -1.82 -6.28
N LEU A 31 7.05 -2.92 -6.88
CA LEU A 31 7.33 -4.28 -6.41
C LEU A 31 8.64 -4.86 -6.95
N GLU A 32 9.30 -4.23 -7.95
CA GLU A 32 10.60 -4.68 -8.47
C GLU A 32 11.63 -5.03 -7.36
N PRO A 33 11.75 -4.27 -6.25
CA PRO A 33 12.71 -4.57 -5.19
C PRO A 33 12.45 -5.90 -4.44
N VAL A 34 11.21 -6.40 -4.44
CA VAL A 34 10.86 -7.73 -3.89
C VAL A 34 11.63 -8.82 -4.63
N PHE A 35 11.69 -8.70 -5.96
CA PHE A 35 12.27 -9.72 -6.82
C PHE A 35 13.78 -9.52 -7.05
N THR A 36 14.28 -8.30 -6.88
CA THR A 36 15.66 -7.94 -7.26
C THR A 36 16.59 -7.61 -6.09
N ARG A 37 16.06 -7.27 -4.90
CA ARG A 37 16.84 -6.70 -3.78
C ARG A 37 16.50 -7.27 -2.40
N ASP A 38 15.83 -8.42 -2.35
CA ASP A 38 15.40 -9.05 -1.10
C ASP A 38 14.58 -8.12 -0.18
N GLU A 39 13.77 -7.21 -0.76
CA GLU A 39 12.87 -6.31 -0.02
C GLU A 39 11.56 -7.00 0.39
N TYR A 40 11.70 -8.19 0.99
CA TYR A 40 10.61 -9.03 1.45
C TYR A 40 10.86 -9.66 2.82
N VAL A 41 9.81 -10.26 3.37
CA VAL A 41 9.79 -11.11 4.55
C VAL A 41 9.35 -12.50 4.10
N LYS A 42 10.05 -13.53 4.55
CA LYS A 42 9.60 -14.91 4.33
C LYS A 42 8.52 -15.23 5.34
N ILE A 43 7.40 -15.75 4.85
CA ILE A 43 6.34 -16.32 5.69
C ILE A 43 6.15 -17.77 5.24
N GLU A 44 5.69 -18.63 6.15
CA GLU A 44 5.38 -20.04 5.85
C GLU A 44 3.90 -20.29 6.15
N GLU A 45 3.06 -19.36 5.71
CA GLU A 45 1.63 -19.34 6.01
C GLU A 45 0.84 -19.28 4.71
N PHE A 46 -0.28 -20.01 4.65
CA PHE A 46 -1.19 -20.02 3.49
C PHE A 46 -0.55 -20.38 2.13
N GLY A 47 0.60 -21.08 2.14
CA GLY A 47 1.35 -21.38 0.92
C GLY A 47 2.03 -20.16 0.29
N ILE A 48 2.10 -19.05 1.01
CA ILE A 48 2.85 -17.86 0.62
C ILE A 48 4.27 -18.05 1.12
N GLU A 49 5.27 -17.94 0.24
CA GLU A 49 6.69 -18.04 0.63
C GLU A 49 7.29 -16.67 0.97
N ILE A 50 6.74 -15.61 0.38
CA ILE A 50 7.33 -14.27 0.37
C ILE A 50 6.23 -13.20 0.45
N LEU A 51 6.38 -12.25 1.38
CA LEU A 51 5.56 -11.05 1.51
C LEU A 51 6.45 -9.80 1.36
N SER A 52 6.04 -8.83 0.55
CA SER A 52 6.72 -7.53 0.46
C SER A 52 6.89 -6.90 1.84
N LYS A 53 8.04 -6.24 2.08
CA LYS A 53 8.21 -5.53 3.36
C LYS A 53 7.10 -4.49 3.53
N PRO A 54 6.61 -4.27 4.76
CA PRO A 54 5.52 -3.34 5.03
C PRO A 54 5.76 -1.92 4.48
N ASP A 55 7.02 -1.48 4.49
CA ASP A 55 7.43 -0.21 3.91
C ASP A 55 7.13 -0.10 2.41
N LEU A 56 7.32 -1.18 1.67
CA LEU A 56 7.05 -1.24 0.25
C LEU A 56 5.55 -1.29 -0.02
N LEU A 57 4.80 -2.02 0.79
CA LEU A 57 3.33 -2.02 0.75
C LEU A 57 2.76 -0.64 1.04
N LEU A 58 3.33 0.09 1.99
CA LEU A 58 2.94 1.46 2.27
C LEU A 58 3.22 2.37 1.07
N ALA A 59 4.36 2.21 0.40
CA ALA A 59 4.71 3.00 -0.77
C ALA A 59 3.72 2.82 -1.92
N THR A 60 3.31 1.59 -2.24
CA THR A 60 2.33 1.34 -3.32
C THR A 60 1.00 2.04 -3.05
N LYS A 61 0.54 2.03 -1.79
CA LYS A 61 -0.70 2.70 -1.38
C LYS A 61 -0.60 4.21 -1.43
N LEU A 62 0.52 4.78 -1.00
CA LEU A 62 0.75 6.21 -1.05
C LEU A 62 0.79 6.72 -2.50
N VAL A 63 1.40 5.97 -3.41
CA VAL A 63 1.51 6.34 -4.83
C VAL A 63 0.17 6.22 -5.56
N SER A 64 -0.68 5.25 -5.21
CA SER A 64 -1.99 5.09 -5.86
C SER A 64 -2.98 6.19 -5.47
N LEU A 65 -2.88 6.70 -4.24
CA LEU A 65 -3.88 7.56 -3.60
C LEU A 65 -4.25 8.83 -4.39
N PRO A 66 -3.29 9.65 -4.92
CA PRO A 66 -3.60 10.90 -5.61
C PRO A 66 -4.42 10.72 -6.91
N GLY A 67 -4.27 9.58 -7.59
CA GLY A 67 -4.97 9.28 -8.85
C GLY A 67 -6.33 8.60 -8.68
N ARG A 68 -6.75 8.28 -7.45
CA ARG A 68 -8.03 7.63 -7.20
C ARG A 68 -9.15 8.67 -7.18
N ASN A 69 -10.12 8.54 -8.09
CA ASN A 69 -11.31 9.40 -8.11
C ASN A 69 -12.54 8.75 -7.46
N ALA A 70 -12.53 7.42 -7.25
CA ALA A 70 -13.67 6.71 -6.67
C ALA A 70 -13.53 6.60 -5.15
N GLU A 71 -14.55 7.07 -4.42
CA GLU A 71 -14.56 7.13 -2.94
C GLU A 71 -14.25 5.78 -2.29
N HIS A 72 -14.89 4.69 -2.74
CA HIS A 72 -14.64 3.34 -2.20
C HIS A 72 -13.18 2.87 -2.35
N LYS A 73 -12.50 3.27 -3.44
CA LYS A 73 -11.09 2.93 -3.67
C LYS A 73 -10.17 3.77 -2.77
N LYS A 74 -10.48 5.05 -2.56
CA LYS A 74 -9.78 5.89 -1.59
C LYS A 74 -9.93 5.35 -0.16
N CYS A 75 -11.14 4.97 0.23
CA CYS A 75 -11.42 4.37 1.53
C CYS A 75 -10.59 3.10 1.76
N LYS A 76 -10.53 2.20 0.77
CA LYS A 76 -9.66 1.02 0.81
C LYS A 76 -8.19 1.39 1.01
N ASP A 77 -7.66 2.26 0.16
CA ASP A 77 -6.24 2.61 0.20
C ASP A 77 -5.89 3.32 1.54
N MET A 78 -6.77 4.14 2.10
CA MET A 78 -6.61 4.75 3.44
C MET A 78 -6.65 3.74 4.58
N ALA A 79 -7.58 2.77 4.54
CA ALA A 79 -7.65 1.70 5.52
C ALA A 79 -6.37 0.84 5.49
N ASP A 80 -5.87 0.52 4.30
CA ASP A 80 -4.61 -0.21 4.10
C ASP A 80 -3.41 0.59 4.66
N ILE A 81 -3.33 1.91 4.40
CA ILE A 81 -2.29 2.79 4.95
C ILE A 81 -2.32 2.79 6.48
N TYR A 82 -3.51 2.96 7.08
CA TYR A 82 -3.68 2.91 8.53
C TYR A 82 -3.22 1.57 9.09
N ALA A 83 -3.67 0.46 8.50
CA ALA A 83 -3.32 -0.88 8.98
C ALA A 83 -1.81 -1.13 8.93
N VAL A 84 -1.14 -0.76 7.84
CA VAL A 84 0.32 -0.92 7.73
C VAL A 84 1.02 -0.10 8.81
N LEU A 85 0.75 1.22 8.89
CA LEU A 85 1.39 2.09 9.88
C LEU A 85 1.14 1.65 11.32
N ARG A 86 -0.07 1.18 11.60
CA ARG A 86 -0.48 0.84 12.97
C ARG A 86 0.10 -0.48 13.46
N TYR A 87 0.21 -1.48 12.59
CA TYR A 87 0.48 -2.86 13.00
C TYR A 87 1.84 -3.39 12.55
N SER A 88 2.47 -2.83 11.52
CA SER A 88 3.76 -3.34 11.04
C SER A 88 4.97 -2.82 11.82
N GLY A 89 4.80 -1.75 12.61
CA GLY A 89 5.92 -1.02 13.20
C GLY A 89 6.72 -0.20 12.20
N THR A 90 6.26 -0.10 10.94
CA THR A 90 6.83 0.81 9.93
C THR A 90 6.74 2.23 10.44
N ARG A 91 7.89 2.91 10.43
CA ARG A 91 7.97 4.32 10.72
C ARG A 91 8.59 5.06 9.57
N LEU A 92 7.92 6.11 9.14
CA LEU A 92 8.36 6.93 8.01
C LEU A 92 9.55 7.82 8.34
N ASP A 93 9.84 8.00 9.62
CA ASP A 93 11.03 8.69 10.12
C ASP A 93 12.25 7.75 10.21
N ASP A 94 12.09 6.43 10.10
CA ASP A 94 13.22 5.51 10.16
C ASP A 94 13.97 5.54 8.81
N PRO A 95 15.25 5.95 8.77
CA PRO A 95 16.05 5.94 7.56
C PRO A 95 16.32 4.52 7.00
N ARG A 96 16.08 3.47 7.81
CA ARG A 96 16.05 2.07 7.39
C ARG A 96 14.73 1.70 6.72
N SER A 97 13.67 2.49 6.90
CA SER A 97 12.42 2.26 6.20
C SER A 97 12.56 2.64 4.72
N GLY A 98 12.35 1.66 3.84
CA GLY A 98 12.51 1.83 2.39
C GLY A 98 11.40 2.69 1.76
N ALA A 99 10.26 2.83 2.45
CA ALA A 99 9.02 3.39 1.94
C ALA A 99 9.21 4.78 1.35
N LEU A 100 9.83 5.68 2.10
CA LEU A 100 10.00 7.07 1.67
C LEU A 100 11.11 7.28 0.63
N ARG A 101 11.97 6.27 0.40
CA ARG A 101 13.00 6.36 -0.64
C ARG A 101 12.41 6.18 -2.03
N VAL A 102 11.31 5.44 -2.12
CA VAL A 102 10.64 5.11 -3.39
C VAL A 102 9.42 5.99 -3.65
N VAL A 103 8.79 6.57 -2.62
CA VAL A 103 7.66 7.49 -2.79
C VAL A 103 8.14 8.89 -3.20
N PRO A 104 7.64 9.45 -4.32
CA PRO A 104 7.92 10.83 -4.70
C PRO A 104 7.53 11.84 -3.61
N ARG A 105 8.42 12.79 -3.30
CA ARG A 105 8.19 13.81 -2.25
C ARG A 105 6.98 14.71 -2.49
N GLU A 106 6.51 14.81 -3.73
CA GLU A 106 5.29 15.57 -4.08
C GLU A 106 4.03 14.88 -3.56
N ILE A 107 3.99 13.55 -3.58
CA ILE A 107 2.87 12.75 -3.06
C ILE A 107 2.77 12.96 -1.55
N ILE A 108 3.91 12.93 -0.86
CA ILE A 108 3.98 13.18 0.57
C ILE A 108 3.43 14.58 0.92
N ARG A 109 3.82 15.60 0.15
CA ARG A 109 3.36 16.99 0.36
C ARG A 109 1.87 17.19 0.10
N ASN A 110 1.25 16.34 -0.70
CA ASN A 110 -0.16 16.46 -1.04
C ASN A 110 -1.08 15.56 -0.19
N LEU A 111 -0.52 14.74 0.71
CA LEU A 111 -1.29 13.85 1.59
C LEU A 111 -2.30 14.59 2.46
N GLU A 112 -1.99 15.81 2.91
CA GLU A 112 -2.89 16.68 3.69
C GLU A 112 -4.28 16.83 3.07
N SER A 113 -4.33 17.03 1.76
CA SER A 113 -5.58 17.21 1.02
C SER A 113 -6.42 15.94 0.90
N ILE A 114 -5.87 14.79 1.27
CA ILE A 114 -6.47 13.47 1.08
C ILE A 114 -6.97 12.87 2.40
N ILE A 115 -6.50 13.39 3.55
CA ILE A 115 -6.83 12.87 4.89
C ILE A 115 -8.20 13.36 5.39
N THR A 116 -8.89 14.22 4.63
CA THR A 116 -10.24 14.71 4.98
C THR A 116 -11.28 13.61 5.21
N ASP A 117 -11.04 12.42 4.68
CA ASP A 117 -11.97 11.29 4.78
C ASP A 117 -11.66 10.34 5.96
N ALA A 118 -10.68 10.64 6.83
CA ALA A 118 -10.23 9.72 7.89
C ALA A 118 -11.37 9.27 8.82
N ASP A 119 -12.29 10.17 9.16
CA ASP A 119 -13.42 9.85 10.04
C ASP A 119 -14.41 8.90 9.38
N TYR A 120 -14.65 9.11 8.08
CA TYR A 120 -15.50 8.23 7.27
C TYR A 120 -14.88 6.84 7.15
N VAL A 121 -13.58 6.76 6.87
CA VAL A 121 -12.86 5.49 6.74
C VAL A 121 -12.81 4.74 8.07
N ALA A 122 -12.54 5.45 9.18
CA ALA A 122 -12.53 4.87 10.51
C ALA A 122 -13.89 4.24 10.86
N ALA A 123 -14.99 4.94 10.57
CA ALA A 123 -16.33 4.39 10.75
C ALA A 123 -16.61 3.16 9.88
N ALA A 124 -16.10 3.14 8.64
CA ALA A 124 -16.29 2.02 7.72
C ALA A 124 -15.58 0.73 8.14
N ILE A 125 -14.50 0.84 8.92
CA ILE A 125 -13.71 -0.31 9.41
C ILE A 125 -13.84 -0.54 10.92
N ASP A 126 -14.76 0.14 11.59
CA ASP A 126 -14.96 0.09 13.06
C ASP A 126 -13.69 0.41 13.87
N ALA A 127 -12.94 1.43 13.42
CA ALA A 127 -11.74 1.94 14.09
C ALA A 127 -12.00 3.29 14.78
N ASP A 128 -11.14 3.66 15.74
CA ASP A 128 -11.20 4.97 16.39
C ASP A 128 -10.70 6.08 15.44
N ALA A 129 -11.55 7.05 15.15
CA ALA A 129 -11.23 8.14 14.21
C ALA A 129 -10.10 9.06 14.71
N ALA A 130 -9.97 9.26 16.03
CA ALA A 130 -8.88 10.07 16.58
C ALA A 130 -7.54 9.34 16.45
N GLU A 131 -7.49 8.04 16.73
CA GLU A 131 -6.34 7.18 16.50
C GLU A 131 -5.94 7.19 15.02
N MET A 132 -6.88 6.94 14.11
CA MET A 132 -6.59 6.91 12.67
C MET A 132 -5.99 8.22 12.19
N ARG A 133 -6.56 9.37 12.58
CA ARG A 133 -5.98 10.68 12.26
C ARG A 133 -4.56 10.84 12.81
N ASN A 134 -4.31 10.43 14.05
CA ASN A 134 -2.99 10.54 14.66
C ASN A 134 -1.96 9.66 13.93
N VAL A 135 -2.32 8.42 13.60
CA VAL A 135 -1.46 7.48 12.87
C VAL A 135 -1.13 8.01 11.47
N ILE A 136 -2.13 8.51 10.74
CA ILE A 136 -1.93 9.01 9.38
C ILE A 136 -1.21 10.38 9.38
N THR A 137 -1.45 11.25 10.37
CA THR A 137 -0.76 12.55 10.48
C THR A 137 0.72 12.38 10.79
N ALA A 138 1.11 11.28 11.46
CA ALA A 138 2.52 10.95 11.68
C ALA A 138 3.31 10.79 10.36
N ILE A 139 2.64 10.57 9.22
CA ILE A 139 3.25 10.55 7.88
C ILE A 139 3.77 11.94 7.47
N MET A 140 3.09 13.00 7.89
CA MET A 140 3.31 14.36 7.43
C MET A 140 4.29 15.14 8.31
N GLN A 141 4.49 14.73 9.56
CA GLN A 141 5.43 15.39 10.47
C GLN A 141 6.87 15.05 10.06
N LYS A 142 7.44 15.90 9.20
CA LYS A 142 8.89 16.08 9.00
C LYS A 142 9.28 17.51 9.33
#